data_AF-R1I176-F1
#
_entry.id   AF-R1I176-F1
#
_cell.length_a   1.000
_cell.length_b   1.000
_cell.length_c   1.000
_cell.angle_alpha   90.00
_cell.angle_beta   90.00
_cell.angle_gamma   90.00
#
_symmetry.space_group_name_H-M   'P 1'
#
loop_
_entity.id
_entity.type
_entity.pdbx_description
1 polymer ?
#
loop_
_entity_poly.entity_id
_entity_poly.type
_entity_poly.pdbx_seq_one_letter_code
_entity_poly.pdbx_strand_id
1 'polypeptide(L)'
;LARLWRAATILREHRGDGHVLAAVHAGLGGLETTLTHIGDGVLGRADVEPHRGWSEGDWATAAAGLRDRGLLAADGRLTESGTA
;
A
#
# COMPACT_ATOMS: atom_id res chain seq x y z
N LEU A 1 19.88 31.31 1.12
CA LEU A 1 18.65 30.85 0.44
C LEU A 1 18.79 29.42 -0.10
N ALA A 2 19.77 29.09 -0.95
CA ALA A 2 19.91 27.73 -1.53
C ALA A 2 19.95 26.57 -0.52
N ARG A 3 20.70 26.72 0.60
CA ARG A 3 20.74 25.70 1.67
C ARG A 3 19.39 25.50 2.37
N LEU A 4 18.65 26.58 2.63
CA LEU A 4 17.33 26.52 3.27
C LEU A 4 16.30 25.88 2.35
N TRP A 5 16.31 26.25 1.07
CA TRP A 5 15.46 25.62 0.05
C TRP A 5 15.72 24.12 -0.05
N ARG A 6 16.99 23.70 -0.11
CA ARG A 6 17.34 22.27 -0.15
C ARG A 6 16.86 21.52 1.10
N ALA A 7 17.06 22.09 2.29
CA ALA A 7 16.62 21.47 3.54
C ALA A 7 15.09 21.29 3.59
N ALA A 8 14.34 22.32 3.18
CA ALA A 8 12.88 22.26 3.11
C ALA A 8 12.39 21.21 2.08
N THR A 9 13.04 21.13 0.92
CA THR A 9 12.71 20.11 -0.09
C THR A 9 12.96 18.70 0.44
N ILE A 10 14.11 18.44 1.07
CA ILE A 10 14.41 17.13 1.67
C ILE A 10 13.36 16.75 2.71
N LEU A 11 12.98 17.70 3.57
CA LEU A 11 11.95 17.47 4.58
C LEU A 11 10.58 17.16 3.94
N ARG A 12 10.23 17.84 2.85
CA ARG A 12 9.00 17.57 2.08
C ARG A 12 9.00 16.15 1.50
N GLU A 13 10.09 15.74 0.84
CA GLU A 13 10.18 14.40 0.25
C GLU A 13 10.15 13.32 1.33
N HIS A 14 10.90 13.51 2.42
CA HIS A 14 10.91 12.56 3.53
C HIS A 14 9.51 12.37 4.15
N ARG A 15 8.72 13.45 4.26
CA ARG A 15 7.32 13.36 4.73
C ARG A 15 6.40 12.74 3.68
N GLY A 16 6.64 13.01 2.39
CA GLY A 16 5.85 12.46 1.29
C GLY A 16 5.97 10.96 1.17
N ASP A 17 7.20 10.45 1.29
CA ASP A 17 7.51 9.03 1.06
C ASP A 17 7.42 8.17 2.33
N GLY A 18 7.00 8.73 3.46
CA GLY A 18 6.92 8.00 4.72
C GLY A 18 6.04 6.75 4.66
N HIS A 19 4.91 6.81 3.95
CA HIS A 19 4.02 5.66 3.76
C HIS A 19 4.65 4.58 2.86
N VAL A 20 5.45 4.97 1.86
CA VAL A 20 6.22 4.04 1.02
C VAL A 20 7.28 3.34 1.86
N LEU A 21 8.02 4.09 2.69
CA LEU A 21 9.02 3.51 3.58
C LEU A 21 8.40 2.53 4.58
N ALA A 22 7.23 2.86 5.16
CA ALA A 22 6.52 1.97 6.06
C ALA A 22 6.08 0.67 5.36
N ALA A 23 5.52 0.76 4.15
CA ALA A 23 5.14 -0.39 3.34
C ALA A 23 6.34 -1.29 3.01
N VAL A 24 7.44 -0.71 2.56
CA VAL A 24 8.68 -1.45 2.25
C VAL A 24 9.25 -2.09 3.51
N HIS A 25 9.24 -1.39 4.65
CA HIS A 25 9.68 -1.94 5.94
C HIS A 25 8.83 -3.14 6.39
N ALA A 26 7.52 -3.10 6.13
CA ALA A 26 6.60 -4.22 6.37
C ALA A 26 6.70 -5.35 5.31
N GLY A 27 7.62 -5.22 4.35
CA GLY A 27 7.81 -6.18 3.27
C GLY A 27 6.61 -6.25 2.33
N LEU A 28 5.92 -5.13 2.10
CA LEU A 28 4.80 -5.03 1.17
C LEU A 28 5.27 -4.48 -0.18
N GLY A 29 4.81 -5.11 -1.26
CA GLY A 29 4.89 -4.55 -2.60
C GLY A 29 3.86 -3.43 -2.83
N GLY A 30 3.97 -2.70 -3.94
CA GLY A 30 3.04 -1.60 -4.24
C GLY A 30 1.58 -2.04 -4.39
N LEU A 31 1.34 -3.21 -5.01
CA LEU A 31 0.00 -3.76 -5.16
C LEU A 31 -0.55 -4.32 -3.85
N GLU A 32 0.29 -4.97 -3.05
CA GLU A 32 -0.08 -5.43 -1.72
C GLU A 32 -0.45 -4.25 -0.80
N THR A 33 0.33 -3.17 -0.84
CA THR A 33 0.01 -1.92 -0.12
C THR A 33 -1.35 -1.36 -0.55
N THR A 34 -1.64 -1.39 -1.85
CA THR A 34 -2.94 -0.96 -2.39
C THR A 34 -4.07 -1.86 -1.87
N LEU A 35 -3.86 -3.17 -1.84
CA LEU A 35 -4.84 -4.13 -1.32
C LEU A 35 -5.05 -3.99 0.18
N THR A 36 -4.02 -3.67 0.97
CA THR A 36 -4.21 -3.38 2.40
C THR A 36 -5.03 -2.12 2.63
N HIS A 37 -4.87 -1.09 1.79
CA HIS A 37 -5.72 0.10 1.83
C HIS A 37 -7.15 -0.19 1.37
N ILE A 38 -7.37 -1.06 0.38
CA ILE A 38 -8.74 -1.51 0.04
C ILE A 38 -9.36 -2.34 1.18
N GLY A 39 -8.55 -3.19 1.82
CA GLY A 39 -8.98 -4.07 2.90
C GLY A 39 -9.39 -3.36 4.19
N ASP A 40 -9.00 -2.09 4.36
CA ASP A 40 -9.49 -1.23 5.45
C ASP A 40 -10.97 -0.84 5.28
N GLY A 41 -11.50 -0.93 4.06
CA GLY A 41 -12.91 -0.70 3.71
C GLY A 41 -13.29 0.76 3.44
N VAL A 42 -12.36 1.71 3.49
CA VAL A 42 -12.59 3.12 3.14
C VAL A 42 -12.80 3.29 1.64
N LEU A 43 -12.11 2.49 0.82
CA LEU A 43 -12.23 2.46 -0.63
C LEU A 43 -12.40 1.03 -1.14
N GLY A 44 -13.14 0.85 -2.23
CA GLY A 44 -13.27 -0.41 -2.92
C GLY A 44 -12.24 -0.60 -4.02
N ARG A 45 -12.03 -1.85 -4.44
CA ARG A 45 -11.19 -2.17 -5.62
C ARG A 45 -11.65 -1.41 -6.87
N ALA A 46 -12.95 -1.29 -7.08
CA ALA A 46 -13.53 -0.58 -8.22
C ALA A 46 -13.19 0.93 -8.27
N ASP A 47 -12.89 1.55 -7.12
CA ASP A 47 -12.47 2.96 -7.05
C ASP A 47 -11.00 3.15 -7.48
N VAL A 48 -10.19 2.10 -7.26
CA VAL A 48 -8.74 2.15 -7.43
C VAL A 48 -8.32 1.58 -8.78
N GLU A 49 -8.82 0.40 -9.13
CA GLU A 49 -8.39 -0.40 -10.28
C GLU A 49 -8.41 0.35 -11.63
N PRO A 50 -9.43 1.15 -11.98
CA PRO A 50 -9.47 1.88 -13.25
C PRO A 50 -8.30 2.87 -13.44
N HIS A 51 -7.71 3.31 -12.33
CA HIS A 51 -6.61 4.27 -12.29
C HIS A 51 -5.25 3.59 -12.14
N ARG A 52 -5.17 2.27 -12.35
CA ARG A 52 -3.97 1.45 -12.17
C ARG A 52 -3.74 0.57 -13.40
N GLY A 53 -2.49 0.17 -13.61
CA GLY A 53 -2.07 -0.61 -14.78
C GLY A 53 -1.81 -2.09 -14.50
N TRP A 54 -2.29 -2.63 -13.38
CA TRP A 54 -2.10 -4.03 -13.01
C TRP A 54 -3.10 -4.93 -13.71
N SER A 55 -2.64 -6.11 -14.14
CA SER A 55 -3.52 -7.14 -14.70
C SER A 55 -4.33 -7.82 -13.60
N GLU A 56 -5.44 -8.49 -13.97
CA GLU A 56 -6.21 -9.32 -13.01
C GLU A 56 -5.32 -10.37 -12.32
N GLY A 57 -4.36 -10.95 -13.06
CA GLY A 57 -3.42 -11.92 -12.51
C GLY A 57 -2.51 -11.34 -11.43
N ASP A 58 -2.08 -10.07 -11.59
CA ASP A 58 -1.28 -9.38 -10.59
C ASP A 58 -2.09 -9.17 -9.30
N TRP A 59 -3.35 -8.72 -9.44
CA TRP A 59 -4.27 -8.55 -8.31
C TRP A 59 -4.51 -9.86 -7.57
N ALA A 60 -4.78 -10.95 -8.30
CA ALA A 60 -5.00 -12.26 -7.72
C ALA A 60 -3.75 -12.78 -6.99
N THR A 61 -2.57 -12.62 -7.59
CA THR A 61 -1.30 -13.04 -7.00
C THR A 61 -0.99 -12.28 -5.72
N ALA A 62 -1.14 -10.94 -5.72
CA ALA A 62 -0.90 -10.12 -4.55
C ALA A 62 -1.90 -10.42 -3.42
N ALA A 63 -3.18 -10.61 -3.74
CA ALA A 63 -4.18 -11.00 -2.75
C ALA A 63 -3.91 -12.38 -2.15
N ALA A 64 -3.44 -13.34 -2.96
CA ALA A 64 -3.02 -14.65 -2.47
C ALA A 64 -1.82 -14.54 -1.51
N GLY A 65 -0.78 -13.80 -1.88
CA GLY A 65 0.40 -13.59 -1.02
C GLY A 65 0.05 -12.98 0.35
N LEU A 66 -0.86 -12.00 0.37
CA LEU A 66 -1.34 -11.41 1.61
C LEU A 66 -2.19 -12.37 2.46
N ARG A 67 -2.99 -13.23 1.84
CA ARG A 67 -3.77 -14.27 2.53
C ARG A 67 -2.86 -15.36 3.10
N ASP A 68 -1.84 -15.78 2.36
CA ASP A 68 -0.86 -16.76 2.82
C ASP A 68 -0.08 -16.25 4.05
N ARG A 69 0.16 -14.93 4.11
CA ARG A 69 0.73 -14.23 5.27
C ARG A 69 -0.28 -13.98 6.40
N GLY A 70 -1.55 -14.30 6.20
CA GLY A 70 -2.63 -14.05 7.16
C GLY A 70 -2.95 -12.57 7.37
N LEU A 71 -2.60 -11.68 6.43
CA LEU A 71 -2.87 -10.24 6.50
C LEU A 71 -4.22 -9.86 5.90
N LEU A 72 -4.69 -10.64 4.91
CA LEU A 72 -6.01 -10.50 4.31
C LEU A 72 -6.87 -11.75 4.57
N ALA A 73 -8.15 -11.53 4.80
CA ALA A 73 -9.16 -12.58 4.85
C ALA A 73 -9.65 -12.96 3.43
N ALA A 74 -10.42 -14.05 3.36
CA ALA A 74 -10.97 -14.54 2.09
C ALA A 74 -11.89 -13.50 1.42
N ASP A 75 -12.63 -12.73 2.21
CA ASP A 75 -13.53 -11.65 1.78
C ASP A 75 -12.81 -10.37 1.34
N GLY A 76 -11.47 -10.34 1.42
CA GLY A 76 -10.65 -9.19 1.02
C GLY A 76 -10.50 -8.11 2.09
N ARG A 77 -10.97 -8.35 3.31
CA ARG A 77 -10.76 -7.44 4.45
C ARG A 77 -9.46 -7.74 5.17
N LEU A 78 -8.90 -6.74 5.85
CA LEU A 78 -7.77 -6.96 6.75
C LEU A 78 -8.15 -7.90 7.90
N THR A 79 -7.24 -8.80 8.26
CA THR A 79 -7.32 -9.57 9.51
C THR A 79 -6.83 -8.71 10.68
N GLU A 80 -6.90 -9.24 11.91
CA GLU A 80 -6.28 -8.62 13.07
C GLU A 80 -4.78 -8.34 12.84
N SER A 81 -4.04 -9.34 12.33
CA SER A 81 -2.63 -9.19 11.95
C SER A 81 -2.40 -8.17 10.84
N GLY A 82 -3.38 -7.98 9.95
CA GLY A 82 -3.34 -6.97 8.89
C GLY A 82 -3.55 -5.54 9.38
N THR A 83 -4.09 -5.36 10.59
CA THR A 83 -4.35 -4.03 11.20
C THR A 83 -3.31 -3.59 12.23
N ALA A 84 -2.39 -4.49 12.61
CA ALA A 84 -1.36 -4.27 13.63
C ALA A 84 -0.17 -3.46 13.09
#